data_AF-A0A1F3SI34-F1
#
_entry.id   AF-A0A1F3SI34-F1
#
_cell.length_a   1.000
_cell.length_b   1.000
_cell.length_c   1.000
_cell.angle_alpha   90.00
_cell.angle_beta   90.00
_cell.angle_gamma   90.00
#
_symmetry.space_group_name_H-M   'P 1'
#
loop_
_entity.id
_entity.type
_entity.pdbx_description
1 polymer ?
#
loop_
_entity_poly.entity_id
_entity_poly.type
_entity_poly.pdbx_seq_one_letter_code
_entity_poly.pdbx_strand_id
1 'polypeptide(L)'
;MAWLVETTNRTNEKLAESEAPEAIDTFIPRGFVLVPIEVQNLASLDSIVGQFGVVDLYAEDKTLPVGRGLKLVRSPRDPSQFAVMVSESDSRTIVKHGQKPFHVTVQNPNQVKSEVQTKTQSTKIIWEN
;
A
#
# COMPACT_ATOMS: atom_id res chain seq x y z
N MET A 1 -27.56 -41.86 40.30
CA MET A 1 -27.48 -40.38 40.45
C MET A 1 -26.19 -40.06 41.18
N ALA A 2 -25.47 -39.04 40.72
CA ALA A 2 -24.17 -38.53 41.16
C ALA A 2 -22.91 -39.21 40.56
N TRP A 3 -22.40 -38.58 39.49
CA TRP A 3 -21.02 -38.66 39.03
C TRP A 3 -20.21 -37.62 39.81
N LEU A 4 -18.98 -37.94 40.23
CA LEU A 4 -18.03 -36.99 40.81
C LEU A 4 -16.76 -37.05 39.95
N VAL A 5 -16.54 -36.02 39.14
CA VAL A 5 -15.34 -35.88 38.32
C VAL A 5 -14.51 -34.77 38.94
N GLU A 6 -13.36 -35.13 39.50
CA GLU A 6 -12.38 -34.18 40.03
C GLU A 6 -11.76 -33.42 38.87
N THR A 7 -12.03 -32.11 38.78
CA THR A 7 -11.42 -31.24 37.78
C THR A 7 -10.01 -30.86 38.26
N THR A 8 -8.99 -31.55 37.75
CA THR A 8 -7.60 -31.14 37.93
C THR A 8 -7.38 -29.79 37.24
N ASN A 9 -7.09 -28.76 38.03
CA ASN A 9 -6.62 -27.45 37.55
C ASN A 9 -5.33 -27.64 36.76
N ARG A 10 -5.42 -27.60 35.42
CA ARG A 10 -4.27 -27.55 34.53
C ARG A 10 -3.93 -26.07 34.32
N THR A 11 -3.08 -25.56 35.21
CA THR A 11 -2.42 -24.25 35.08
C THR A 11 -1.69 -24.21 33.75
N ASN A 12 -2.28 -23.53 32.76
CA ASN A 12 -1.70 -23.38 31.43
C ASN A 12 -0.81 -22.14 31.44
N GLU A 13 0.38 -22.26 32.04
CA GLU A 13 1.49 -21.37 31.75
C GLU A 13 2.03 -21.74 30.36
N LYS A 14 1.60 -21.01 29.34
CA LYS A 14 2.37 -20.96 28.10
C LYS A 14 2.34 -19.54 27.53
N LEU A 15 3.43 -18.85 27.88
CA LEU A 15 4.02 -17.73 27.16
C LEU A 15 3.75 -17.86 25.64
N ALA A 16 2.96 -16.92 25.13
CA ALA A 16 3.00 -16.51 23.74
C ALA A 16 2.89 -14.98 23.72
N GLU A 17 3.85 -14.36 24.40
CA GLU A 17 4.26 -13.00 24.09
C GLU A 17 4.89 -13.08 22.70
N SER A 18 4.08 -12.80 21.68
CA SER A 18 4.53 -12.77 20.29
C SER A 18 5.53 -11.64 20.16
N GLU A 19 6.77 -12.04 19.91
CA GLU A 19 7.96 -11.22 19.72
C GLU A 19 7.70 -9.99 18.83
N ALA A 20 8.33 -8.87 19.20
CA ALA A 20 8.29 -7.62 18.46
C ALA A 20 8.60 -7.81 16.95
N PRO A 21 7.95 -7.07 16.03
CA PRO A 21 8.26 -7.19 14.61
C PRO A 21 9.60 -6.48 14.32
N GLU A 22 10.74 -7.15 14.51
CA GLU A 22 12.05 -6.46 14.54
C GLU A 22 12.87 -6.44 13.24
N ALA A 23 12.49 -7.14 12.16
CA ALA A 23 13.29 -7.10 10.93
C ALA A 23 12.45 -6.95 9.66
N ILE A 24 12.41 -5.73 9.12
CA ILE A 24 11.87 -5.42 7.78
C ILE A 24 12.54 -6.31 6.72
N ASP A 25 13.81 -6.67 6.92
CA ASP A 25 14.61 -7.54 6.05
C ASP A 25 14.04 -8.96 5.89
N THR A 26 13.22 -9.44 6.85
CA THR A 26 12.59 -10.77 6.78
C THR A 26 11.50 -10.82 5.70
N PHE A 27 10.95 -9.66 5.30
CA PHE A 27 9.79 -9.57 4.41
C PHE A 27 10.11 -9.15 2.98
N ILE A 28 11.39 -8.87 2.66
CA ILE A 28 11.81 -8.47 1.31
C ILE A 28 12.24 -9.73 0.54
N PRO A 29 11.49 -10.15 -0.51
CA PRO A 29 11.87 -11.31 -1.30
C PRO A 29 13.19 -11.08 -2.05
N ARG A 30 13.89 -12.18 -2.39
CA ARG A 30 15.12 -12.10 -3.19
C ARG A 30 14.85 -11.38 -4.52
N GLY A 31 15.75 -10.49 -4.90
CA GLY A 31 15.66 -9.68 -6.12
C GLY A 31 14.72 -8.47 -6.02
N PHE A 32 14.19 -8.19 -4.84
CA PHE A 32 13.41 -6.98 -4.55
C PHE A 32 14.15 -6.09 -3.55
N VAL A 33 13.83 -4.81 -3.59
CA VAL A 33 14.33 -3.79 -2.67
C VAL A 33 13.20 -2.87 -2.25
N LEU A 34 13.30 -2.31 -1.05
CA LEU A 34 12.44 -1.22 -0.60
C LEU A 34 13.10 0.11 -0.93
N VAL A 35 12.39 0.93 -1.70
CA VAL A 35 12.82 2.29 -2.04
C VAL A 35 11.96 3.28 -1.25
N PRO A 36 12.55 4.06 -0.33
CA PRO A 36 11.84 5.13 0.36
C PRO A 36 11.33 6.17 -0.64
N ILE A 37 10.12 6.66 -0.44
CA ILE A 37 9.50 7.67 -1.31
C ILE A 37 8.83 8.77 -0.48
N GLU A 38 8.91 9.99 -1.00
CA GLU A 38 8.08 11.10 -0.53
C GLU A 38 6.75 11.10 -1.29
N VAL A 39 5.66 11.45 -0.60
CA VAL A 39 4.31 11.41 -1.17
C VAL A 39 3.63 12.76 -1.03
N GLN A 40 3.10 13.28 -2.14
CA GLN A 40 2.40 14.55 -2.20
C GLN A 40 1.03 14.51 -1.48
N ASN A 41 0.32 13.38 -1.56
CA ASN A 41 -1.05 13.21 -1.04
C ASN A 41 -1.09 12.37 0.25
N LEU A 42 -0.17 12.63 1.18
CA LEU A 42 -0.01 11.84 2.42
C LEU A 42 -1.28 11.81 3.28
N ALA A 43 -1.97 12.94 3.46
CA ALA A 43 -3.19 13.01 4.27
C ALA A 43 -4.31 12.11 3.73
N SER A 44 -4.43 11.99 2.40
CA SER A 44 -5.41 11.10 1.77
C SER A 44 -5.02 9.64 1.92
N LEU A 45 -3.72 9.33 1.80
CA LEU A 45 -3.20 7.97 1.96
C LEU A 45 -3.36 7.46 3.39
N ASP A 46 -3.16 8.32 4.39
CA ASP A 46 -3.18 7.92 5.79
C ASP A 46 -4.54 7.34 6.21
N SER A 47 -5.62 7.86 5.63
CA SER A 47 -6.99 7.42 5.91
C SER A 47 -7.38 6.12 5.18
N ILE A 48 -6.62 5.72 4.17
CA ILE A 48 -6.97 4.63 3.24
C ILE A 48 -6.04 3.42 3.43
N VAL A 49 -4.74 3.66 3.56
CA VAL A 49 -3.71 2.63 3.62
C VAL A 49 -3.29 2.41 5.06
N GLY A 50 -3.42 1.17 5.53
CA GLY A 50 -2.91 0.75 6.83
C GLY A 50 -1.38 0.58 6.81
N GLN A 51 -0.89 -0.60 7.19
CA GLN A 51 0.54 -0.91 7.18
C GLN A 51 1.10 -1.19 5.78
N PHE A 52 0.28 -1.73 4.88
CA PHE A 52 0.64 -2.07 3.51
C PHE A 52 -0.52 -1.83 2.54
N GLY A 53 -0.21 -1.61 1.26
CA GLY A 53 -1.19 -1.41 0.21
C GLY A 53 -0.61 -1.67 -1.18
N VAL A 54 -1.46 -1.76 -2.20
CA VAL A 54 -1.05 -1.81 -3.61
C VAL A 54 -1.35 -0.46 -4.23
N VAL A 55 -0.38 0.13 -4.92
CA VAL A 55 -0.49 1.50 -5.43
C VAL A 55 0.09 1.65 -6.83
N ASP A 56 -0.35 2.70 -7.51
CA ASP A 56 0.37 3.25 -8.66
C ASP A 56 1.11 4.52 -8.24
N LEU A 57 2.32 4.67 -8.75
CA LEU A 57 3.16 5.85 -8.54
C LEU A 57 3.16 6.71 -9.78
N TYR A 58 2.93 8.00 -9.61
CA TYR A 58 3.01 9.00 -10.66
C TYR A 58 4.08 10.03 -10.30
N ALA A 59 4.88 10.40 -11.28
CA ALA A 59 5.76 11.55 -11.17
C ALA A 59 4.95 12.85 -11.23
N GLU A 60 5.62 13.98 -11.06
CA GLU A 60 5.01 15.32 -11.02
C GLU A 60 4.12 15.64 -12.22
N ASP A 61 4.47 15.12 -13.41
CA ASP A 61 3.72 15.32 -14.65
C ASP A 61 2.39 14.56 -14.69
N LYS A 62 2.17 13.59 -13.79
CA LYS A 62 0.90 12.84 -13.54
C LYS A 62 0.23 12.21 -14.78
N THR A 63 0.87 12.24 -15.94
CA THR A 63 0.30 11.73 -17.20
C THR A 63 0.49 10.23 -17.32
N LEU A 64 1.65 9.72 -16.90
CA LEU A 64 1.99 8.31 -16.93
C LEU A 64 2.51 7.86 -15.56
N PRO A 65 2.09 6.67 -15.09
CA PRO A 65 2.64 6.12 -13.86
C PRO A 65 4.07 5.65 -14.10
N VAL A 66 4.95 6.00 -13.16
CA VAL A 66 6.33 5.51 -13.07
C VAL A 66 6.35 4.03 -12.71
N GLY A 67 5.36 3.57 -11.95
CA GLY A 67 5.16 2.16 -11.64
C GLY A 67 3.69 1.87 -11.33
N ARG A 68 3.26 0.66 -11.65
CA ARG A 68 1.88 0.20 -11.41
C ARG A 68 1.85 -1.03 -10.53
N GLY A 69 0.83 -1.13 -9.68
CA GLY A 69 0.60 -2.30 -8.83
C GLY A 69 1.74 -2.56 -7.86
N LEU A 70 2.44 -1.52 -7.42
CA LEU A 70 3.58 -1.63 -6.52
C LEU A 70 3.09 -1.82 -5.09
N LYS A 71 3.78 -2.66 -4.31
CA LYS A 71 3.47 -2.79 -2.89
C LYS A 71 4.06 -1.59 -2.15
N LEU A 72 3.19 -0.79 -1.55
CA LEU A 72 3.55 0.28 -0.63
C LEU A 72 3.61 -0.28 0.79
N VAL A 73 4.65 0.07 1.52
CA VAL A 73 4.87 -0.29 2.91
C VAL A 73 5.05 0.98 3.72
N ARG A 74 4.33 1.08 4.83
CA ARG A 74 4.49 2.16 5.80
C ARG A 74 5.62 1.80 6.78
N SER A 75 6.49 2.74 7.08
CA SER A 75 7.56 2.52 8.07
C SER A 75 6.96 2.28 9.47
N PRO A 76 7.35 1.21 10.17
CA PRO A 76 6.88 0.93 11.54
C PRO A 76 7.34 1.98 12.55
N ARG A 77 8.51 2.58 12.32
CA ARG A 77 9.13 3.56 13.24
C ARG A 77 8.64 4.98 12.98
N ASP A 78 8.21 5.27 11.75
CA ASP A 78 7.70 6.58 11.37
C ASP A 78 6.52 6.42 10.40
N PRO A 79 5.28 6.54 10.87
CA PRO A 79 4.08 6.39 10.04
C PRO A 79 3.96 7.40 8.89
N SER A 80 4.75 8.48 8.90
CA SER A 80 4.79 9.47 7.81
C SER A 80 5.70 9.04 6.65
N GLN A 81 6.52 8.02 6.86
CA GLN A 81 7.47 7.52 5.87
C GLN A 81 6.92 6.28 5.16
N PHE A 82 7.06 6.27 3.84
CA PHE A 82 6.62 5.19 2.99
C PHE A 82 7.76 4.67 2.13
N ALA A 83 7.71 3.39 1.80
CA ALA A 83 8.60 2.76 0.84
C ALA A 83 7.80 1.91 -0.14
N VAL A 84 8.26 1.84 -1.38
CA VAL A 84 7.72 0.89 -2.36
C VAL A 84 8.66 -0.27 -2.57
N MET A 85 8.09 -1.46 -2.66
CA MET A 85 8.82 -2.65 -3.03
C MET A 85 8.85 -2.80 -4.55
N VAL A 86 10.05 -2.83 -5.10
CA VAL A 86 10.31 -2.95 -6.54
C VAL A 86 11.42 -3.96 -6.79
N SER A 87 11.54 -4.45 -8.02
CA SER A 87 12.69 -5.27 -8.40
C SER A 87 13.98 -4.44 -8.28
N GLU A 88 15.10 -5.09 -8.01
CA GLU A 88 16.39 -4.41 -7.93
C GLU A 88 16.73 -3.68 -9.25
N SER A 89 16.35 -4.25 -10.40
CA SER A 89 16.52 -3.63 -11.72
C SER A 89 15.70 -2.34 -11.91
N ASP A 90 14.49 -2.29 -11.34
CA ASP A 90 13.60 -1.13 -11.49
C ASP A 90 13.85 -0.03 -10.45
N SER A 91 14.58 -0.35 -9.38
CA SER A 91 14.91 0.57 -8.28
C SER A 91 15.52 1.89 -8.77
N ARG A 92 16.40 1.83 -9.78
CA ARG A 92 17.05 3.00 -10.37
C ARG A 92 16.04 3.97 -10.98
N THR A 93 14.96 3.46 -11.58
CA THR A 93 13.90 4.28 -12.16
C THR A 93 13.17 5.05 -11.06
N ILE A 94 12.79 4.36 -9.97
CA ILE A 94 12.13 5.02 -8.84
C ILE A 94 13.02 6.10 -8.23
N VAL A 95 14.29 5.80 -7.96
CA VAL A 95 15.25 6.77 -7.39
C VAL A 95 15.45 7.98 -8.31
N LYS A 96 15.54 7.77 -9.63
CA LYS A 96 15.69 8.86 -10.60
C LYS A 96 14.52 9.86 -10.53
N HIS A 97 13.30 9.36 -10.35
CA HIS A 97 12.10 10.20 -10.22
C HIS A 97 11.89 10.73 -8.79
N GLY A 98 12.54 10.14 -7.78
CA GLY A 98 12.39 10.49 -6.36
C GLY A 98 12.99 11.81 -5.91
N GLN A 99 13.48 12.66 -6.83
CA GLN A 99 13.88 14.04 -6.50
C GLN A 99 12.68 14.94 -6.16
N LYS A 100 11.47 14.52 -6.51
CA LYS A 100 10.22 15.21 -6.21
C LYS A 100 9.23 14.24 -5.57
N PRO A 101 8.31 14.73 -4.72
CA PRO A 101 7.27 13.88 -4.14
C PRO A 101 6.40 13.22 -5.21
N PHE A 102 6.14 11.93 -5.04
CA PHE A 102 5.25 11.17 -5.92
C PHE A 102 3.79 11.48 -5.60
N HIS A 103 2.94 11.39 -6.63
CA HIS A 103 1.51 11.25 -6.42
C HIS A 103 1.14 9.77 -6.44
N VAL A 104 0.33 9.34 -5.48
CA VAL A 104 0.05 7.92 -5.25
C VAL A 104 -1.44 7.65 -5.34
N THR A 105 -1.83 6.66 -6.12
CA THR A 105 -3.21 6.17 -6.16
C THR A 105 -3.27 4.77 -5.58
N VAL A 106 -4.25 4.53 -4.72
CA VAL A 106 -4.43 3.23 -4.08
C VAL A 106 -5.25 2.34 -4.99
N GLN A 107 -4.74 1.15 -5.29
CA GLN A 107 -5.45 0.13 -6.03
C GLN A 107 -6.20 -0.79 -5.06
N ASN A 108 -7.40 -1.19 -5.44
CA ASN A 108 -8.06 -2.31 -4.79
C ASN A 108 -7.37 -3.59 -5.26
N PRO A 109 -6.73 -4.37 -4.37
CA PRO A 109 -6.02 -5.59 -4.74
C PRO A 109 -6.92 -6.65 -5.38
N ASN A 110 -8.25 -6.53 -5.23
CA ASN A 110 -9.24 -7.47 -5.75
C ASN A 110 -9.95 -6.99 -7.04
N GLN A 111 -9.59 -5.85 -7.62
CA GLN A 111 -10.22 -5.36 -8.86
C GLN A 111 -9.29 -5.44 -10.06
N VAL A 112 -9.80 -6.01 -11.15
CA VAL A 112 -9.06 -6.21 -12.40
C VAL A 112 -9.24 -5.05 -13.40
N LYS A 113 -10.34 -4.28 -13.37
CA LYS A 113 -10.54 -3.06 -14.18
C LYS A 113 -11.60 -2.14 -13.56
N SER A 114 -11.32 -0.84 -13.50
CA SER A 114 -12.30 0.21 -13.21
C SER A 114 -12.22 1.25 -14.34
N GLU A 115 -13.34 1.49 -15.02
CA GLU A 115 -13.45 2.43 -16.14
C GLU A 115 -14.00 3.76 -15.65
N VAL A 116 -13.28 4.85 -15.91
CA VAL A 116 -13.75 6.21 -15.62
C VAL A 116 -14.70 6.62 -16.75
N GLN A 117 -16.01 6.65 -16.48
CA GLN A 117 -16.97 7.18 -17.45
C GLN A 117 -16.82 8.70 -17.56
N THR A 118 -16.11 9.17 -18.59
CA THR A 118 -16.15 10.59 -18.97
C THR A 118 -17.49 10.85 -19.66
N LYS A 119 -18.44 11.46 -18.94
CA LYS A 119 -19.74 11.82 -19.50
C LYS A 119 -19.55 12.99 -20.47
N THR A 120 -19.39 12.70 -21.76
CA THR A 120 -19.42 13.71 -22.83
C THR A 120 -20.81 14.33 -22.87
N GLN A 121 -20.98 15.52 -22.29
CA GLN A 121 -22.19 16.31 -22.50
C GLN A 121 -22.13 16.91 -23.90
N SER A 122 -22.84 16.31 -24.85
CA SER A 122 -23.08 16.90 -26.17
C SER A 122 -24.15 17.99 -26.04
N THR A 123 -23.75 19.26 -26.02
CA THR A 123 -24.68 20.38 -26.13
C THR A 123 -25.23 20.41 -27.56
N LYS A 124 -26.51 20.06 -27.72
CA LYS A 124 -27.26 20.22 -28.97
C LYS A 124 -27.56 21.71 -29.16
N ILE A 125 -26.80 22.39 -30.02
CA ILE A 125 -27.12 23.75 -30.45
C ILE A 125 -28.30 23.63 -31.41
N ILE A 126 -29.48 24.08 -30.98
CA ILE A 126 -30.66 24.23 -31.83
C ILE A 126 -30.60 25.65 -32.39
N TRP A 127 -30.49 25.78 -33.71
CA TRP A 127 -30.70 27.05 -34.40
C TRP A 127 -32.19 27.15 -34.77
N GLU A 128 -32.84 28.23 -34.34
CA GLU A 128 -34.16 28.64 -34.82
C GLU A 128 -33.98 29.67 -35.94
N ASN A 129 -34.84 29.58 -36.96
CA ASN A 129 -34.73 30.27 -38.25
C ASN A 129 -35.64 31.49 -38.32
#